data_AF-A0A1Q7ZGC9-F1
#
_entry.id   AF-A0A1Q7ZGC9-F1
#
_cell.length_a   1.000
_cell.length_b   1.000
_cell.length_c   1.000
_cell.angle_alpha   90.00
_cell.angle_beta   90.00
_cell.angle_gamma   90.00
#
_symmetry.space_group_name_H-M   'P 1'
#
loop_
_entity.id
_entity.type
_entity.pdbx_description
1 polymer ?
#
loop_
_entity_poly.entity_id
_entity_poly.type
_entity_poly.pdbx_seq_one_letter_code
_entity_poly.pdbx_strand_id
1 'polypeptide(L)'
;MVATYNTLADAILAVKNTETNLVRTILGATYAHARVELERARKAIKAADAKASETALENLAADVAEMGTEGDSAVGAVRKRLLEGGHHHHADGEAKGIYDEGYVVVTRVAKQSFLDASKAIGQMARAPKADGLEAEWKEVETTWASLMKDNG
;
A
#
# COMPACT_ATOMS: atom_id res chain seq x y z
N MET A 1 17.88 27.30 -25.92
CA MET A 1 18.21 25.86 -25.89
C MET A 1 18.39 25.37 -24.47
N VAL A 2 19.49 25.66 -23.77
CA VAL A 2 19.70 25.19 -22.37
C VAL A 2 18.54 25.57 -21.44
N ALA A 3 18.08 26.83 -21.46
CA ALA A 3 16.94 27.26 -20.66
C ALA A 3 15.65 26.48 -20.95
N THR A 4 15.38 26.21 -22.24
CA THR A 4 14.22 25.42 -22.68
C THR A 4 14.30 23.97 -22.21
N TYR A 5 15.50 23.36 -22.26
CA TYR A 5 15.73 22.01 -21.73
C TYR A 5 15.57 21.95 -20.21
N ASN A 6 16.02 22.98 -19.49
CA ASN A 6 15.84 23.06 -18.03
C ASN A 6 14.35 23.16 -17.67
N THR A 7 13.59 24.04 -18.34
CA THR A 7 12.13 24.14 -18.11
C THR A 7 11.41 22.82 -18.40
N LEU A 8 11.81 22.09 -19.45
CA LEU A 8 11.26 20.77 -19.74
C LEU A 8 11.59 19.76 -18.63
N ALA A 9 12.84 19.75 -18.15
CA ALA A 9 13.25 18.87 -17.05
C ALA A 9 12.49 19.16 -15.75
N ASP A 10 12.32 20.44 -15.39
CA ASP A 10 11.56 20.85 -14.20
C ASP A 10 10.10 20.40 -14.29
N ALA A 11 9.47 20.51 -15.47
CA ALA A 11 8.10 20.06 -15.68
C ALA A 11 7.96 18.54 -15.51
N ILE A 12 8.91 17.75 -16.03
CA ILE A 12 8.93 16.29 -15.89
C ILE A 12 9.08 15.89 -14.41
N LEU A 13 9.96 16.55 -13.67
CA LEU A 13 10.16 16.31 -12.24
C LEU A 13 8.91 16.69 -11.42
N ALA A 14 8.27 17.81 -11.73
CA ALA A 14 7.04 18.23 -11.06
C ALA A 14 5.88 17.23 -11.26
N VAL A 15 5.73 16.70 -12.48
CA VAL A 15 4.74 15.66 -12.79
C VAL A 15 5.05 14.37 -12.03
N LYS A 16 6.32 13.95 -12.00
CA LYS A 16 6.77 12.78 -11.23
C LYS A 16 6.36 12.90 -9.75
N ASN A 17 6.62 14.04 -9.12
CA ASN A 17 6.25 14.27 -7.72
C ASN A 17 4.72 14.27 -7.51
N THR A 18 3.96 14.82 -8.46
CA THR A 18 2.50 14.85 -8.39
C THR A 18 1.91 13.45 -8.41
N GLU A 19 2.43 12.56 -9.27
CA GLU A 19 2.04 11.15 -9.32
C GLU A 19 2.32 10.44 -7.99
N THR A 20 3.55 10.55 -7.45
CA THR A 20 3.90 9.93 -6.16
C THR A 20 2.94 10.36 -5.06
N ASN A 21 2.63 11.65 -5.00
CA ASN A 21 1.73 12.21 -3.99
C ASN A 21 0.29 11.71 -4.17
N LEU A 22 -0.18 11.53 -5.41
CA LEU A 22 -1.49 10.93 -5.68
C LEU A 22 -1.55 9.49 -5.17
N VAL A 23 -0.56 8.66 -5.53
CA VAL A 23 -0.53 7.24 -5.10
C VAL A 23 -0.43 7.13 -3.58
N ARG A 24 0.41 7.95 -2.94
CA ARG A 24 0.49 8.02 -1.48
C ARG A 24 -0.81 8.47 -0.82
N THR A 25 -1.57 9.36 -1.46
CA THR A 25 -2.90 9.78 -0.97
C THR A 25 -3.89 8.61 -1.03
N ILE A 26 -3.89 7.84 -2.12
CA ILE A 26 -4.72 6.63 -2.26
C ILE A 26 -4.33 5.60 -1.20
N LEU A 27 -3.05 5.27 -1.08
CA LEU A 27 -2.52 4.36 -0.05
C LEU A 27 -2.85 4.84 1.37
N GLY A 28 -2.78 6.15 1.62
CA GLY A 28 -3.15 6.75 2.89
C GLY A 28 -4.64 6.59 3.21
N ALA A 29 -5.51 6.73 2.19
CA ALA A 29 -6.93 6.47 2.34
C ALA A 29 -7.21 4.99 2.64
N THR A 30 -6.64 4.06 1.86
CA THR A 30 -6.80 2.61 2.12
C THR A 30 -6.29 2.23 3.50
N TYR A 31 -5.15 2.77 3.94
CA TYR A 31 -4.64 2.55 5.30
C TYR A 31 -5.59 3.08 6.38
N ALA A 32 -6.22 4.25 6.17
CA ALA A 32 -7.21 4.78 7.10
C ALA A 32 -8.46 3.89 7.19
N HIS A 33 -8.91 3.31 6.07
CA HIS A 33 -10.00 2.33 6.04
C HIS A 33 -9.62 1.06 6.81
N ALA A 34 -8.43 0.49 6.55
CA ALA A 34 -7.92 -0.66 7.28
C ALA A 34 -7.87 -0.40 8.80
N ARG A 35 -7.47 0.79 9.24
CA ARG A 35 -7.48 1.16 10.67
C ARG A 35 -8.88 1.14 11.28
N VAL A 36 -9.91 1.51 10.54
CA VAL A 36 -11.29 1.45 11.02
C VAL A 36 -11.72 0.00 11.21
N GLU A 37 -11.39 -0.90 10.27
CA GLU A 37 -11.68 -2.33 10.39
C GLU A 37 -10.88 -2.99 11.51
N LEU A 38 -9.64 -2.58 11.74
CA LEU A 38 -8.84 -3.00 12.90
C LEU A 38 -9.55 -2.69 14.22
N GLU A 39 -10.02 -1.45 14.40
CA GLU A 39 -10.74 -1.06 15.62
C GLU A 39 -12.06 -1.83 15.78
N ARG A 40 -12.76 -2.11 14.67
CA ARG A 40 -13.95 -2.97 14.67
C ARG A 40 -13.61 -4.39 15.12
N ALA A 41 -12.55 -4.98 14.56
CA ALA A 41 -12.08 -6.31 14.92
C ALA A 41 -11.67 -6.38 16.40
N ARG A 42 -10.87 -5.42 16.88
CA ARG A 42 -10.48 -5.30 18.31
C ARG A 42 -11.69 -5.28 19.23
N LYS A 43 -12.68 -4.45 18.91
CA LYS A 43 -13.91 -4.32 19.71
C LYS A 43 -14.72 -5.62 19.71
N ALA A 44 -14.88 -6.25 18.55
CA ALA A 44 -15.63 -7.51 18.41
C ALA A 44 -14.96 -8.67 19.14
N ILE A 45 -13.63 -8.80 19.03
CA ILE A 45 -12.84 -9.82 19.72
C ILE A 45 -13.00 -9.66 21.24
N LYS A 46 -12.86 -8.43 21.75
CA LYS A 46 -13.03 -8.13 23.18
C LYS A 46 -14.44 -8.46 23.69
N ALA A 47 -15.45 -8.27 22.85
CA ALA A 47 -16.84 -8.60 23.16
C ALA A 47 -17.18 -10.09 22.99
N ALA A 48 -16.24 -10.92 22.54
CA ALA A 48 -16.46 -12.31 22.13
C ALA A 48 -17.57 -12.47 21.08
N ASP A 49 -17.78 -11.45 20.23
CA ASP A 49 -18.73 -11.51 19.13
C ASP A 49 -18.06 -12.18 17.93
N ALA A 50 -18.30 -13.48 17.77
CA ALA A 50 -17.67 -14.28 16.73
C ALA A 50 -17.99 -13.76 15.32
N LYS A 51 -19.25 -13.38 15.04
CA LYS A 51 -19.65 -12.98 13.70
C LYS A 51 -19.11 -11.61 13.33
N ALA A 52 -19.19 -10.65 14.27
CA ALA A 52 -18.61 -9.34 14.05
C ALA A 52 -17.08 -9.40 13.93
N SER A 53 -16.42 -10.29 14.67
CA SER A 53 -14.96 -10.48 14.58
C SER A 53 -14.57 -11.06 13.23
N GLU A 54 -15.27 -12.10 12.77
CA GLU A 54 -15.05 -12.71 11.45
C GLU A 54 -15.16 -11.66 10.34
N THR A 55 -16.28 -10.93 10.29
CA THR A 55 -16.51 -9.92 9.24
C THR A 55 -15.49 -8.78 9.29
N ALA A 56 -15.15 -8.26 10.47
CA ALA A 56 -14.16 -7.19 10.57
C ALA A 56 -12.75 -7.65 10.18
N LEU A 57 -12.38 -8.90 10.49
CA LEU A 57 -11.09 -9.46 10.08
C LEU A 57 -11.02 -9.72 8.57
N GLU A 58 -12.11 -10.18 7.97
CA GLU A 58 -12.19 -10.35 6.50
C GLU A 58 -12.08 -9.00 5.77
N ASN A 59 -12.78 -7.97 6.25
CA ASN A 59 -12.68 -6.63 5.68
C ASN A 59 -11.27 -6.05 5.85
N LEU A 60 -10.69 -6.17 7.04
CA LEU A 60 -9.31 -5.73 7.29
C LEU A 60 -8.31 -6.44 6.37
N ALA A 61 -8.45 -7.76 6.20
CA ALA A 61 -7.60 -8.53 5.29
C ALA A 61 -7.73 -8.04 3.85
N ALA A 62 -8.94 -7.70 3.40
CA ALA A 62 -9.19 -7.15 2.07
C ALA A 62 -8.53 -5.78 1.89
N ASP A 63 -8.70 -4.86 2.85
CA ASP A 63 -8.08 -3.53 2.80
C ASP A 63 -6.54 -3.64 2.79
N VAL A 64 -5.96 -4.53 3.60
CA VAL A 64 -4.51 -4.76 3.62
C VAL A 64 -4.02 -5.38 2.31
N ALA A 65 -4.79 -6.28 1.69
CA ALA A 65 -4.46 -6.79 0.34
C ALA A 65 -4.48 -5.67 -0.69
N GLU A 66 -5.47 -4.77 -0.61
CA GLU A 66 -5.61 -3.63 -1.51
C GLU A 66 -4.40 -2.69 -1.41
N MET A 67 -3.85 -2.47 -0.20
CA MET A 67 -2.58 -1.74 -0.01
C MET A 67 -1.41 -2.37 -0.77
N GLY A 68 -1.31 -3.70 -0.78
CA GLY A 68 -0.33 -4.45 -1.55
C GLY A 68 -0.49 -4.33 -3.07
N THR A 69 -1.62 -3.79 -3.51
CA THR A 69 -1.94 -3.58 -4.93
C THR A 69 -2.08 -2.11 -5.34
N GLU A 70 -1.81 -1.16 -4.44
CA GLU A 70 -2.06 0.29 -4.67
C GLU A 70 -3.50 0.64 -5.05
N GLY A 71 -4.50 -0.17 -4.68
CA GLY A 71 -5.89 0.05 -5.12
C GLY A 71 -6.16 -0.38 -6.58
N ASP A 72 -5.35 -1.32 -7.08
CA ASP A 72 -5.28 -2.08 -8.35
C ASP A 72 -6.00 -1.54 -9.61
N SER A 73 -7.28 -1.15 -9.52
CA SER A 73 -8.03 -0.63 -10.67
C SER A 73 -7.80 0.86 -10.96
N ALA A 74 -7.67 1.70 -9.93
CA ALA A 74 -7.57 3.15 -10.10
C ALA A 74 -6.16 3.60 -10.51
N VAL A 75 -5.12 2.94 -9.98
CA VAL A 75 -3.71 3.26 -10.25
C VAL A 75 -3.21 2.57 -11.52
N GLY A 76 -3.76 1.41 -11.89
CA GLY A 76 -3.25 0.63 -13.02
C GLY A 76 -3.32 1.32 -14.39
N ALA A 77 -4.38 2.09 -14.64
CA ALA A 77 -4.51 2.87 -15.88
C ALA A 77 -3.56 4.08 -15.94
N VAL A 78 -3.28 4.68 -14.79
CA VAL A 78 -2.35 5.82 -14.63
C VAL A 78 -0.91 5.32 -14.81
N ARG A 79 -0.54 4.25 -14.10
CA ARG A 79 0.75 3.55 -14.19
C ARG A 79 1.16 3.19 -15.61
N LYS A 80 0.25 2.57 -16.39
CA LYS A 80 0.55 2.18 -17.77
C LYS A 80 1.02 3.36 -18.62
N ARG A 81 0.37 4.52 -18.47
CA ARG A 81 0.70 5.75 -19.21
C ARG A 81 2.04 6.35 -18.77
N LEU A 82 2.43 6.15 -17.51
CA LEU A 82 3.67 6.70 -16.94
C LEU A 82 4.89 5.86 -17.35
N LEU A 83 4.74 4.53 -17.36
CA LEU A 83 5.74 3.63 -17.94
C LEU A 83 5.95 3.90 -19.44
N GLU A 84 4.88 4.11 -20.20
CA GLU A 84 4.96 4.51 -21.63
C GLU A 84 5.73 5.83 -21.81
N GLY A 85 5.68 6.73 -20.82
CA GLY A 85 6.43 7.98 -20.79
C GLY A 85 7.86 7.89 -20.26
N GLY A 86 8.35 6.69 -19.86
CA GLY A 86 9.68 6.49 -19.30
C GLY A 86 9.84 6.93 -17.84
N HIS A 87 8.74 7.08 -17.09
CA HIS A 87 8.77 7.43 -15.67
C HIS A 87 8.95 6.18 -14.80
N HIS A 88 10.20 5.91 -14.42
CA HIS A 88 10.57 4.84 -13.50
C HIS A 88 10.80 5.41 -12.10
N HIS A 89 9.86 5.23 -11.18
CA HIS A 89 10.03 5.69 -9.78
C HIS A 89 11.11 4.91 -9.04
N HIS A 90 11.36 3.67 -9.46
CA HIS A 90 12.33 2.78 -8.84
C HIS A 90 13.55 2.50 -9.70
N ALA A 91 14.01 3.42 -10.56
CA ALA A 91 15.16 3.19 -11.46
C ALA A 91 16.39 2.54 -10.76
N ASP A 92 16.71 2.95 -9.53
CA ASP A 92 17.78 2.33 -8.72
C ASP A 92 17.40 0.98 -8.09
N GLY A 93 16.12 0.77 -7.81
CA GLY A 93 15.55 -0.48 -7.30
C GLY A 93 15.28 -1.53 -8.38
N GLU A 94 15.08 -1.10 -9.63
CA GLU A 94 14.99 -1.92 -10.84
C GLU A 94 16.29 -2.69 -11.05
N ALA A 95 17.43 -1.99 -11.00
CA ALA A 95 18.75 -2.60 -11.08
C ALA A 95 19.04 -3.62 -9.97
N LYS A 96 18.33 -3.52 -8.83
CA LYS A 96 18.47 -4.41 -7.67
C LYS A 96 17.39 -5.49 -7.60
N GLY A 97 16.47 -5.53 -8.57
CA GLY A 97 15.35 -6.45 -8.57
C GLY A 97 14.49 -6.32 -7.31
N ILE A 98 14.22 -5.11 -6.83
CA ILE A 98 13.29 -4.83 -5.71
C ILE A 98 11.93 -4.35 -6.26
N TYR A 99 11.94 -3.89 -7.50
CA TYR A 99 10.80 -3.37 -8.22
C TYR A 99 9.90 -4.46 -8.80
N ASP A 100 8.61 -4.16 -8.90
CA ASP A 100 7.63 -4.88 -9.70
C ASP A 100 6.96 -3.81 -10.59
N GLU A 101 7.03 -4.00 -11.91
CA GLU A 101 6.47 -3.10 -12.94
C GLU A 101 4.98 -2.79 -12.72
N GLY A 102 4.30 -3.60 -11.91
CA GLY A 102 2.93 -3.39 -11.49
C GLY A 102 2.69 -2.20 -10.54
N TYR A 103 3.71 -1.49 -10.06
CA TYR A 103 3.53 -0.49 -8.98
C TYR A 103 4.31 0.81 -9.16
N VAL A 104 3.83 1.88 -8.52
CA VAL A 104 4.45 3.22 -8.54
C VAL A 104 5.29 3.48 -7.29
N VAL A 105 4.77 3.12 -6.12
CA VAL A 105 5.35 3.33 -4.78
C VAL A 105 5.59 1.99 -4.08
N VAL A 106 4.68 1.02 -4.22
CA VAL A 106 4.74 -0.29 -3.57
C VAL A 106 5.81 -1.15 -4.26
N THR A 107 6.87 -1.45 -3.53
CA THR A 107 7.89 -2.39 -4.03
C THR A 107 7.38 -3.83 -3.99
N ARG A 108 8.07 -4.75 -4.69
CA ARG A 108 7.74 -6.19 -4.63
C ARG A 108 7.80 -6.73 -3.19
N VAL A 109 8.77 -6.25 -2.41
CA VAL A 109 8.95 -6.63 -1.01
C VAL A 109 7.78 -6.12 -0.16
N ALA A 110 7.39 -4.86 -0.34
CA ALA A 110 6.26 -4.28 0.38
C ALA A 110 4.93 -4.96 0.02
N LYS A 111 4.71 -5.27 -1.27
CA LYS A 111 3.58 -6.08 -1.73
C LYS A 111 3.52 -7.42 -1.01
N GLN A 112 4.63 -8.16 -1.00
CA GLN A 112 4.69 -9.46 -0.36
C GLN A 112 4.36 -9.35 1.14
N SER A 113 4.92 -8.36 1.83
CA SER A 113 4.62 -8.07 3.23
C SER A 113 3.12 -7.83 3.48
N PHE A 114 2.47 -6.98 2.67
CA PHE A 114 1.04 -6.73 2.79
C PHE A 114 0.20 -7.99 2.50
N LEU A 115 0.54 -8.76 1.46
CA LEU A 115 -0.22 -9.97 1.11
C LEU A 115 -0.06 -11.08 2.16
N ASP A 116 1.11 -11.22 2.76
CA ASP A 116 1.36 -12.16 3.84
C ASP A 116 0.55 -11.78 5.10
N ALA A 117 0.59 -10.50 5.49
CA ALA A 117 -0.20 -9.99 6.61
C ALA A 117 -1.71 -10.12 6.36
N SER A 118 -2.19 -9.77 5.16
CA SER A 118 -3.58 -9.95 4.73
C SER A 118 -4.03 -11.40 4.89
N LYS A 119 -3.22 -12.34 4.40
CA LYS A 119 -3.50 -13.77 4.51
C LYS A 119 -3.54 -14.22 5.98
N ALA A 120 -2.60 -13.78 6.80
CA ALA A 120 -2.56 -14.11 8.22
C ALA A 120 -3.81 -13.57 8.96
N ILE A 121 -4.17 -12.32 8.73
CA ILE A 121 -5.38 -11.68 9.28
C ILE A 121 -6.64 -12.45 8.83
N GLY A 122 -6.75 -12.78 7.55
CA GLY A 122 -7.88 -13.55 7.02
C GLY A 122 -8.01 -14.95 7.63
N GLN A 123 -6.89 -15.61 7.96
CA GLN A 123 -6.91 -16.88 8.68
C GLN A 123 -7.41 -16.75 10.13
N MET A 124 -7.18 -15.59 10.76
CA MET A 124 -7.68 -15.31 12.12
C MET A 124 -9.19 -15.17 12.20
N ALA A 125 -9.89 -14.94 11.07
CA ALA A 125 -11.36 -14.86 11.05
C ALA A 125 -12.03 -16.12 11.63
N ARG A 126 -11.37 -17.29 11.51
CA ARG A 126 -11.85 -18.57 12.05
C ARG A 126 -11.56 -18.78 13.53
N ALA A 127 -10.54 -18.10 14.06
CA ALA A 127 -10.11 -18.20 15.46
C ALA A 127 -9.47 -16.87 15.90
N PRO A 128 -10.27 -15.83 16.19
CA PRO A 128 -9.74 -14.49 16.44
C PRO A 128 -8.89 -14.44 17.71
N LYS A 129 -7.70 -13.83 17.62
CA LYS A 129 -6.80 -13.60 18.75
C LYS A 129 -6.23 -12.19 18.68
N ALA A 130 -6.43 -11.41 19.75
CA ALA A 130 -5.96 -10.03 19.82
C ALA A 130 -4.44 -9.92 19.61
N ASP A 131 -3.63 -10.71 20.32
CA ASP A 131 -2.18 -10.64 20.21
C ASP A 131 -1.65 -10.96 18.80
N GLY A 132 -2.32 -11.90 18.11
CA GLY A 132 -2.00 -12.22 16.72
C GLY A 132 -2.33 -11.05 15.79
N LEU A 133 -3.52 -10.47 15.95
CA LEU A 133 -3.96 -9.31 15.16
C LEU A 133 -3.01 -8.11 15.35
N GLU A 134 -2.57 -7.85 16.58
CA GLU A 134 -1.61 -6.77 16.87
C GLU A 134 -0.24 -6.99 16.22
N ALA A 135 0.24 -8.24 16.21
CA ALA A 135 1.51 -8.58 15.58
C ALA A 135 1.46 -8.34 14.06
N GLU A 136 0.43 -8.84 13.38
CA GLU A 136 0.26 -8.64 11.94
C GLU A 136 0.05 -7.16 11.60
N TRP A 137 -0.75 -6.44 12.40
CA TRP A 137 -0.97 -5.01 12.18
C TRP A 137 0.34 -4.20 12.29
N LYS A 138 1.24 -4.57 13.19
CA LYS A 138 2.54 -3.91 13.33
C LYS A 138 3.42 -4.07 12.08
N GLU A 139 3.36 -5.23 11.42
CA GLU A 139 4.06 -5.45 10.14
C GLU A 139 3.45 -4.58 9.02
N VAL A 140 2.12 -4.47 8.98
CA VAL A 140 1.41 -3.56 8.05
C VAL A 140 1.82 -2.11 8.29
N GLU A 141 1.82 -1.65 9.53
CA GLU A 141 2.20 -0.28 9.91
C GLU A 141 3.67 0.02 9.57
N THR A 142 4.58 -0.93 9.84
CA THR A 142 6.00 -0.80 9.53
C THR A 142 6.21 -0.70 8.02
N THR A 143 5.55 -1.57 7.25
CA THR A 143 5.63 -1.57 5.78
C THR A 143 5.08 -0.27 5.22
N TRP A 144 3.89 0.16 5.66
CA TRP A 144 3.29 1.43 5.24
C TRP A 144 4.18 2.63 5.57
N ALA A 145 4.68 2.71 6.81
CA ALA A 145 5.55 3.81 7.23
C ALA A 145 6.85 3.86 6.40
N SER A 146 7.36 2.72 5.94
CA SER A 146 8.53 2.69 5.05
C SER A 146 8.25 3.29 3.67
N LEU A 147 7.05 3.07 3.12
CA LEU A 147 6.63 3.60 1.81
C LEU A 147 6.30 5.10 1.84
N MET A 148 5.82 5.57 2.99
CA MET A 148 5.43 6.98 3.18
C MET A 148 6.60 7.90 3.50
N LYS A 149 7.79 7.37 3.77
CA LYS A 149 9.00 8.18 3.92
C LYS A 149 9.36 8.81 2.57
N ASP A 150 9.66 10.12 2.59
CA ASP A 150 10.22 10.79 1.44
C ASP A 150 11.61 10.24 1.14
N ASN A 151 11.71 9.50 0.05
CA ASN A 151 12.97 9.36 -0.66
C ASN A 151 13.05 10.61 -1.55
N GLY A 152 13.60 11.69 -0.97
CA GLY A 152 13.82 12.95 -1.66
C GLY A 152 14.67 12.82 -2.91
#